data_AF-A0A6V7KWH5-F1
#
_entry.id   AF-A0A6V7KWH5-F1
#
_cell.length_a   1.000
_cell.length_b   1.000
_cell.length_c   1.000
_cell.angle_alpha   90.00
_cell.angle_beta   90.00
_cell.angle_gamma   90.00
#
_symmetry.space_group_name_H-M   'P 1'
#
loop_
_entity.id
_entity.type
_entity.pdbx_description
1 polymer ?
#
loop_
_entity_poly.entity_id
_entity_poly.type
_entity_poly.pdbx_seq_one_letter_code
_entity_poly.pdbx_strand_id
1 'polypeptide(L)' 'LVNHIKENSVKKINQSTMAFKCMENINAFLETARGLGVPPQETFQTVDLWERQNLNSVVICLQSLGRK' A
#
# COMPACT_ATOMS: atom_id res chain seq x y z
N LEU A 1 6.84 -6.89 1.36
CA LEU A 1 6.96 -6.23 0.03
C LEU A 1 7.66 -4.88 0.14
N VAL A 2 7.00 -3.82 0.60
CA VAL A 2 7.58 -2.46 0.57
C VAL A 2 8.85 -2.31 1.42
N ASN A 3 8.91 -2.91 2.62
CA ASN A 3 10.14 -2.91 3.44
C ASN A 3 11.33 -3.64 2.83
N HIS A 4 11.09 -4.56 1.88
CA HIS A 4 12.15 -5.25 1.15
C HIS A 4 12.58 -4.48 -0.10
N ILE A 5 11.71 -3.64 -0.67
CA ILE A 5 12.01 -2.81 -1.84
C ILE A 5 12.73 -1.53 -1.41
N LYS A 6 12.34 -0.95 -0.28
CA LYS A 6 13.01 0.20 0.32
C LYS A 6 13.12 -0.04 1.83
N GLU A 7 14.35 -0.27 2.26
CA GLU A 7 14.68 -0.50 3.66
C GLU A 7 14.12 0.63 4.54
N ASN A 8 13.54 0.29 5.69
CA ASN A 8 12.90 1.22 6.64
C ASN A 8 11.64 1.99 6.18
N SER A 9 10.99 1.59 5.10
CA SER A 9 9.80 2.30 4.59
C SER A 9 8.58 2.27 5.51
N VAL A 10 8.30 1.12 6.11
CA VAL A 10 7.24 0.90 7.09
C VAL A 10 7.92 0.43 8.37
N LYS A 11 8.31 1.41 9.20
CA LYS A 11 9.03 1.17 10.47
C LYS A 11 8.23 0.33 11.47
N LYS A 12 6.89 0.29 11.33
CA LYS A 12 6.00 -0.41 12.25
C LYS A 12 4.84 -1.02 11.48
N ILE A 13 4.82 -2.34 11.37
CA ILE A 13 3.69 -3.09 10.80
C ILE A 13 2.78 -3.49 11.97
N ASN A 14 1.58 -2.93 12.02
CA ASN A 14 0.60 -3.31 13.03
C ASN A 14 -0.04 -4.66 12.66
N GLN A 15 0.19 -5.72 13.44
CA GLN A 15 -0.42 -7.04 13.19
C GLN A 15 -1.81 -7.21 13.83
N SER A 16 -2.36 -6.16 14.44
CA SER A 16 -3.66 -6.23 15.11
C SER A 16 -4.81 -6.31 14.10
N THR A 17 -5.87 -7.06 14.43
CA THR A 17 -7.12 -7.17 13.66
C THR A 17 -8.02 -5.92 13.70
N MET A 18 -7.57 -4.85 14.37
CA MET A 18 -8.32 -3.60 14.48
C MET A 18 -8.33 -2.85 13.14
N ALA A 19 -9.52 -2.47 12.66
CA ALA A 19 -9.72 -1.78 11.39
C ALA A 19 -8.78 -0.57 11.19
N PHE A 20 -8.72 0.33 12.18
CA PHE A 20 -7.84 1.50 12.14
C PHE A 20 -6.36 1.17 11.90
N LYS A 21 -5.85 0.12 12.55
CA LYS A 21 -4.45 -0.30 12.42
C LYS A 21 -4.15 -0.90 11.05
N CYS A 22 -5.08 -1.68 10.50
CA CYS A 22 -4.97 -2.16 9.13
C CYS A 22 -4.99 -1.01 8.13
N MET A 23 -5.86 -0.01 8.35
CA MET A 23 -5.93 1.19 7.52
C MET A 23 -4.63 2.02 7.55
N GLU A 24 -3.99 2.16 8.72
CA GLU A 24 -2.68 2.81 8.83
C GLU A 24 -1.59 2.07 8.05
N ASN A 25 -1.54 0.74 8.13
CA ASN A 25 -0.56 -0.05 7.37
C ASN A 25 -0.71 0.14 5.86
N ILE A 26 -1.96 0.21 5.38
CA ILE A 26 -2.25 0.42 3.96
C ILE A 26 -1.82 1.84 3.54
N ASN A 27 -2.12 2.85 4.35
CA ASN A 27 -1.66 4.21 4.08
C ASN A 27 -0.12 4.31 4.04
N ALA A 28 0.58 3.66 4.98
CA ALA A 28 2.04 3.62 4.98
C ALA A 28 2.63 2.95 3.73
N PHE A 29 1.96 1.88 3.25
CA PHE A 29 2.29 1.26 1.96
C PHE A 29 2.14 2.26 0.80
N LEU A 30 1.00 2.96 0.73
CA LEU A 30 0.69 3.91 -0.35
C LEU A 30 1.64 5.11 -0.35
N GLU A 31 2.01 5.62 0.82
CA GLU A 31 2.99 6.70 0.95
C GLU A 31 4.36 6.28 0.42
N THR A 32 4.79 5.06 0.76
CA THR A 32 6.05 4.54 0.22
C THR A 32 5.98 4.31 -1.28
N ALA A 33 4.88 3.71 -1.78
CA ALA A 33 4.68 3.47 -3.21
C ALA A 33 4.77 4.79 -4.01
N ARG A 34 4.16 5.87 -3.49
CA ARG A 34 4.31 7.22 -4.06
C ARG A 34 5.75 7.70 -4.04
N GLY A 35 6.46 7.51 -2.93
CA GLY A 35 7.89 7.82 -2.81
C GLY A 35 8.80 6.99 -3.71
N LEU A 36 8.35 5.83 -4.19
CA LEU A 36 9.03 4.98 -5.17
C LEU A 36 8.71 5.40 -6.63
N GLY A 37 7.88 6.43 -6.80
CA GLY A 37 7.52 6.96 -8.11
C GLY A 37 6.37 6.23 -8.79
N VAL A 38 5.52 5.54 -8.01
CA VAL A 38 4.21 5.06 -8.47
C VAL A 38 3.28 6.28 -8.59
N PRO A 39 2.67 6.51 -9.77
CA PRO A 39 1.78 7.64 -9.96
C PRO A 39 0.50 7.47 -9.13
N PRO A 40 -0.08 8.55 -8.59
CA PRO A 40 -1.28 8.49 -7.75
C PRO A 40 -2.50 7.90 -8.48
N GLN A 41 -2.51 7.95 -9.81
CA GLN A 41 -3.54 7.36 -10.68
C GLN A 41 -3.56 5.83 -10.60
N GLU A 42 -2.39 5.23 -10.37
CA GLU A 42 -2.19 3.79 -10.23
C GLU A 42 -2.10 3.38 -8.75
N THR A 43 -2.37 4.31 -7.83
CA THR A 43 -2.53 3.98 -6.40
C THR A 43 -3.99 3.65 -6.09
N PHE A 44 -4.21 2.94 -4.99
CA PHE A 44 -5.55 2.57 -4.51
C PHE A 44 -5.87 3.26 -3.19
N GLN A 45 -7.14 3.26 -2.79
CA GLN A 45 -7.57 3.78 -1.51
C GLN A 45 -7.65 2.67 -0.46
N THR A 46 -7.53 3.04 0.81
CA THR A 46 -7.60 2.10 1.92
C THR A 46 -8.89 1.28 1.94
N VAL A 47 -10.02 1.90 1.56
CA VAL A 47 -11.33 1.23 1.44
C VAL A 47 -11.36 0.17 0.34
N ASP A 48 -10.60 0.36 -0.75
CA ASP A 48 -10.58 -0.57 -1.88
C ASP A 48 -10.04 -1.94 -1.48
N LEU A 49 -9.03 -1.96 -0.60
CA LEU A 49 -8.42 -3.17 -0.06
C LEU A 49 -9.14 -3.66 1.21
N TRP A 50 -9.52 -2.75 2.10
CA TRP A 50 -10.17 -3.09 3.37
C TRP A 50 -11.58 -3.66 3.18
N GLU A 51 -12.42 -2.96 2.43
CA GLU A 51 -13.79 -3.40 2.11
C GLU A 51 -13.87 -4.24 0.84
N ARG A 52 -12.74 -4.44 0.16
CA ARG A 52 -12.65 -5.20 -1.09
C ARG A 52 -13.50 -4.59 -2.22
N GLN A 53 -13.75 -3.28 -2.20
CA GLN A 53 -14.50 -2.61 -3.26
C GLN A 53 -13.79 -2.66 -4.60
N ASN A 54 -12.46 -2.48 -4.62
CA ASN A 54 -11.72 -2.41 -5.88
C ASN A 54 -10.32 -3.01 -5.78
N LEU A 55 -10.28 -4.34 -5.74
CA LEU A 55 -9.03 -5.10 -5.70
C LEU A 55 -8.21 -4.97 -6.99
N ASN A 56 -8.82 -4.62 -8.13
CA ASN A 56 -8.10 -4.40 -9.38
C ASN A 56 -7.11 -3.24 -9.26
N SER A 57 -7.51 -2.12 -8.62
CA SER A 57 -6.62 -0.99 -8.36
C SER A 57 -5.42 -1.40 -7.49
N VAL A 58 -5.60 -2.33 -6.55
CA VAL A 58 -4.52 -2.87 -5.72
C VAL A 58 -3.51 -3.64 -6.57
N VAL A 59 -4.00 -4.49 -7.49
CA VAL A 59 -3.15 -5.25 -8.40
C VAL A 59 -2.38 -4.33 -9.34
N ILE A 60 -3.04 -3.32 -9.92
CA ILE A 60 -2.39 -2.31 -10.77
C ILE A 60 -1.27 -1.60 -9.99
N CYS A 61 -1.55 -1.18 -8.76
CA CYS A 61 -0.55 -0.53 -7.91
C CYS A 61 0.67 -1.42 -7.65
N LEU A 62 0.45 -2.71 -7.35
CA LEU A 62 1.53 -3.69 -7.17
C LEU A 62 2.33 -3.91 -8.47
N GLN A 63 1.64 -3.93 -9.61
CA GLN A 63 2.27 -4.11 -10.91
C GLN A 63 3.11 -2.89 -11.29
N SER A 64 2.64 -1.68 -11.03
CA SER A 64 3.39 -0.44 -11.21
C SER A 64 4.56 -0.32 -10.24
N LEU A 65 4.39 -0.80 -9.01
CA LEU A 65 5.48 -0.89 -8.03
C LEU A 65 6.57 -1.86 -8.50
N GLY A 66 6.21 -3.02 -9.08
CA GLY A 66 7.17 -4.01 -9.56
C GLY A 66 7.83 -3.68 -10.91
N ARG A 67 7.28 -2.72 -11.66
CA ARG A 67 7.89 -2.21 -12.90
C ARG A 67 9.07 -1.26 -12.65
N LYS A 68 9.24 -0.77 -11.43
CA LYS A 68 10.34 0.14 -11.03
C LYS A 68 11.22 -0.51 -10.00
#